data_AF-A0A9Q9XIE3-F1
#
_entry.id   AF-A0A9Q9XIE3-F1
#
_cell.length_a   1.000
_cell.length_b   1.000
_cell.length_c   1.000
_cell.angle_alpha   90.00
_cell.angle_beta   90.00
_cell.angle_gamma   90.00
#
_symmetry.space_group_name_H-M   'P 1'
#
loop_
_entity.id
_entity.type
_entity.pdbx_description
1 polymer ?
#
loop_
_entity_poly.entity_id
_entity_poly.type
_entity_poly.pdbx_seq_one_letter_code
_entity_poly.pdbx_strand_id
1 'polypeptide(L)'
;MSSFVCRVQFLDDTDPFNSTNFPEPTRAPLYTFREDIPLINQLAGVHRLLKAPHKLDDCALQLSHTGVYLDLESTLDEQRDELEGFQQDDCAGRGKKHSVILRTQLSVRVHACIEKLYNSNGRDLRRALFSLKQIFQV
;
A
#
# COMPACT_ATOMS: atom_id res chain seq x y z
N MET A 1 -14.34 0.78 -23.10
CA MET A 1 -13.20 0.51 -22.21
C MET A 1 -13.64 0.95 -20.83
N SER A 2 -13.79 0.02 -19.90
CA SER A 2 -14.14 0.32 -18.51
C SER A 2 -12.91 0.82 -17.76
N SER A 3 -13.12 1.74 -16.84
CA SER A 3 -12.05 2.40 -16.12
C SER A 3 -12.48 2.66 -14.69
N PHE A 4 -11.60 2.34 -13.76
CA PHE A 4 -11.82 2.51 -12.34
C PHE A 4 -11.09 3.77 -11.86
N VAL A 5 -11.85 4.79 -11.47
CA VAL A 5 -11.29 6.04 -10.94
C VAL A 5 -11.32 5.99 -9.41
N CYS A 6 -10.17 6.14 -8.78
CA CYS A 6 -10.06 6.15 -7.33
C CYS A 6 -8.99 7.10 -6.82
N ARG A 7 -8.98 7.32 -5.50
CA ARG A 7 -7.91 8.04 -4.83
C ARG A 7 -6.73 7.12 -4.62
N VAL A 8 -5.52 7.65 -4.79
CA VAL A 8 -4.28 6.93 -4.50
C VAL A 8 -3.45 7.70 -3.49
N GLN A 9 -2.79 6.96 -2.59
CA GLN A 9 -1.81 7.47 -1.63
C GLN A 9 -0.70 6.43 -1.49
N PHE A 10 0.41 6.77 -0.84
CA PHE A 10 1.39 5.78 -0.42
C PHE A 10 1.55 5.80 1.10
N LEU A 11 2.02 4.69 1.65
CA LEU A 11 2.46 4.60 3.04
C LEU A 11 3.96 4.31 3.03
N ASP A 12 4.77 5.19 3.64
CA ASP A 12 6.20 4.93 3.75
C ASP A 12 6.46 3.89 4.86
N ASP A 13 6.52 2.64 4.41
CA ASP A 13 6.88 1.46 5.19
C ASP A 13 8.12 0.77 4.59
N THR A 14 8.98 1.54 3.91
CA THR A 14 10.24 1.04 3.33
C THR A 14 11.20 0.53 4.41
N ASP A 15 11.19 1.15 5.60
CA ASP A 15 11.78 0.61 6.83
C ASP A 15 10.68 0.17 7.81
N PRO A 16 10.49 -1.13 8.06
CA PRO A 16 9.47 -1.63 8.98
C PRO A 16 9.68 -1.16 10.43
N PHE A 17 10.90 -0.76 10.81
CA PHE A 17 11.19 -0.24 12.16
C PHE A 17 11.00 1.27 12.29
N ASN A 18 10.77 1.98 11.18
CA ASN A 18 10.56 3.42 11.14
C ASN A 18 9.41 3.81 10.19
N SER A 19 8.35 2.99 10.17
CA SER A 19 7.18 3.23 9.31
C SER A 19 6.26 4.31 9.87
N THR A 20 5.58 5.02 8.98
CA THR A 20 4.45 5.91 9.31
C THR A 20 3.11 5.20 9.14
N ASN A 21 2.10 5.61 9.91
CA ASN A 21 0.71 5.17 9.75
C ASN A 21 -0.15 6.18 8.97
N PHE A 22 0.46 7.26 8.48
CA PHE A 22 -0.24 8.32 7.77
C PHE A 22 0.06 8.23 6.28
N PRO A 23 -0.94 7.87 5.44
CA PRO A 23 -0.75 7.86 4.00
C PRO A 23 -0.52 9.26 3.43
N GLU A 24 0.39 9.35 2.49
CA GLU A 24 0.79 10.59 1.81
C GLU A 24 0.43 10.54 0.32
N PRO A 25 0.11 11.69 -0.31
CA PRO A 25 -0.07 13.01 0.29
C PRO A 25 -1.41 13.10 1.05
N THR A 26 -1.52 14.04 2.00
CA THR A 26 -2.76 14.29 2.77
C THR A 26 -3.99 14.49 1.87
N ARG A 27 -3.79 15.15 0.73
CA ARG A 27 -4.80 15.30 -0.31
C ARG A 27 -4.57 14.25 -1.40
N ALA A 28 -5.16 13.08 -1.22
CA ALA A 28 -5.05 11.97 -2.16
C ALA A 28 -5.45 12.38 -3.59
N PRO A 29 -4.54 12.33 -4.57
CA PRO A 29 -4.87 12.55 -5.97
C PRO A 29 -5.76 11.43 -6.52
N LEU A 30 -6.48 11.73 -7.59
CA LEU A 30 -7.23 10.73 -8.35
C LEU A 30 -6.31 10.06 -9.38
N TYR A 31 -6.47 8.76 -9.54
CA TYR A 31 -5.85 7.97 -10.59
C TYR A 31 -6.93 7.16 -11.31
N THR A 32 -6.75 6.95 -12.61
CA THR A 32 -7.66 6.18 -13.45
C THR A 32 -6.97 4.89 -13.84
N PHE A 33 -7.38 3.79 -13.20
CA PHE A 33 -6.97 2.46 -13.58
C PHE A 33 -7.80 1.98 -14.77
N ARG A 34 -7.15 1.24 -15.66
CA ARG A 34 -7.78 0.43 -16.67
C ARG A 34 -8.16 -0.90 -16.06
N GLU A 35 -9.41 -1.32 -16.24
CA GLU A 35 -9.91 -2.56 -15.65
C GLU A 35 -9.47 -3.79 -16.45
N ASP A 36 -9.14 -3.60 -17.73
CA ASP A 36 -8.82 -4.64 -18.71
C ASP A 36 -7.33 -5.02 -18.80
N ILE A 37 -6.47 -4.45 -17.94
CA ILE A 37 -5.01 -4.65 -17.98
C ILE A 37 -4.51 -4.99 -16.57
N PRO A 38 -3.53 -5.91 -16.42
CA PRO A 38 -2.91 -6.21 -15.14
C PRO A 38 -2.41 -4.97 -14.40
N LEU A 39 -2.58 -4.96 -13.08
CA LEU A 39 -2.21 -3.84 -12.23
C LEU A 39 -0.70 -3.54 -12.24
N ILE A 40 0.14 -4.56 -12.41
CA ILE A 40 1.60 -4.44 -12.49
C ILE A 40 2.03 -3.49 -13.63
N ASN A 41 1.32 -3.52 -14.76
CA ASN A 41 1.58 -2.67 -15.92
C ASN A 41 1.20 -1.20 -15.68
N GLN A 42 0.40 -0.93 -14.65
CA GLN A 42 -0.10 0.41 -14.31
C GLN A 42 0.60 1.00 -13.09
N LEU A 43 1.27 0.16 -12.29
CA LEU A 43 1.93 0.50 -11.04
C LEU A 43 2.95 1.64 -11.19
N ALA A 44 3.74 1.64 -12.25
CA ALA A 44 4.71 2.71 -12.55
C ALA A 44 4.05 4.09 -12.68
N GLY A 45 2.81 4.14 -13.19
CA GLY A 45 2.03 5.36 -13.30
C GLY A 45 1.61 5.90 -11.93
N VAL A 46 1.12 5.03 -11.06
CA VAL A 46 0.74 5.36 -9.68
C VAL A 46 1.94 5.82 -8.88
N HIS A 47 3.04 5.05 -8.93
CA HIS A 47 4.31 5.36 -8.26
C HIS A 47 4.83 6.75 -8.64
N ARG A 48 4.87 7.07 -9.94
CA ARG A 48 5.31 8.37 -10.45
C ARG A 48 4.40 9.51 -10.02
N LEU A 49 3.08 9.30 -10.04
CA LEU A 49 2.11 10.30 -9.61
C LEU A 49 2.31 10.67 -8.14
N LEU A 50 2.52 9.65 -7.30
CA LEU A 50 2.71 9.80 -5.86
C LEU A 50 4.12 10.27 -5.47
N LYS A 51 5.11 10.13 -6.38
CA LYS A 51 6.54 10.31 -6.09
C LYS A 51 6.96 9.47 -4.88
N ALA A 52 6.46 8.23 -4.82
CA ALA A 52 6.69 7.35 -3.70
C ALA A 52 8.19 7.01 -3.55
N PRO A 53 8.72 6.92 -2.32
CA PRO A 53 10.13 6.62 -2.06
C PRO A 53 10.50 5.15 -2.33
N HIS A 54 9.51 4.28 -2.47
CA HIS A 54 9.67 2.85 -2.70
C HIS A 54 10.42 2.55 -4.01
N LYS A 55 11.15 1.43 -4.04
CA LYS A 55 11.56 0.82 -5.31
C LYS A 55 10.32 0.22 -5.97
N LEU A 56 10.20 0.39 -7.29
CA LEU A 56 9.01 -0.03 -8.02
C LEU A 56 8.73 -1.54 -7.87
N ASP A 57 9.77 -2.36 -7.92
CA ASP A 57 9.68 -3.82 -7.83
C ASP A 57 9.26 -4.33 -6.43
N ASP A 58 9.43 -3.49 -5.41
CA ASP A 58 9.07 -3.81 -4.02
C ASP A 58 7.66 -3.29 -3.66
N CYS A 59 6.96 -2.66 -4.60
CA CYS A 59 5.65 -2.07 -4.36
C CYS A 59 4.52 -3.11 -4.37
N ALA A 60 3.49 -2.81 -3.59
CA ALA A 60 2.20 -3.49 -3.54
C ALA A 60 1.08 -2.45 -3.47
N LEU A 61 -0.13 -2.85 -3.84
CA LEU A 61 -1.34 -2.02 -3.72
C LEU A 61 -2.26 -2.63 -2.66
N GLN A 62 -2.75 -1.80 -1.74
CA GLN A 62 -3.66 -2.21 -0.68
C GLN A 62 -4.90 -1.32 -0.66
N LEU A 63 -6.08 -1.90 -0.48
CA LEU A 63 -7.32 -1.13 -0.32
C LEU A 63 -7.42 -0.57 1.09
N SER A 64 -7.62 0.74 1.24
CA SER A 64 -7.64 1.40 2.56
C SER A 64 -8.81 0.98 3.46
N HIS A 65 -9.87 0.44 2.88
CA HIS A 65 -11.15 0.18 3.56
C HIS A 65 -11.22 -1.23 4.16
N THR A 66 -10.76 -2.23 3.41
CA THR A 66 -10.70 -3.64 3.82
C THR A 66 -9.31 -4.08 4.28
N GLY A 67 -8.26 -3.37 3.87
CA GLY A 67 -6.88 -3.78 4.11
C GLY A 67 -6.40 -4.92 3.19
N VAL A 68 -7.21 -5.32 2.22
CA VAL A 68 -6.86 -6.35 1.23
C VAL A 68 -5.73 -5.86 0.32
N TYR A 69 -4.79 -6.74 0.03
CA TYR A 69 -3.73 -6.51 -0.96
C TYR A 69 -4.23 -7.00 -2.32
N LEU A 70 -4.16 -6.13 -3.32
CA LEU A 70 -4.53 -6.46 -4.68
C LEU A 70 -3.45 -7.33 -5.32
N ASP A 71 -3.87 -8.29 -6.14
CA ASP A 71 -2.96 -9.07 -6.96
C ASP A 71 -2.52 -8.22 -8.16
N LEU A 72 -1.22 -7.93 -8.24
CA LEU A 72 -0.63 -7.10 -9.28
C LEU A 72 -0.59 -7.80 -10.64
N GLU A 73 -0.51 -9.13 -10.66
CA GLU A 73 -0.46 -9.91 -11.90
C GLU A 73 -1.83 -10.05 -12.57
N SER A 74 -2.90 -9.80 -11.81
CA SER A 74 -4.29 -9.86 -12.28
C SER A 74 -4.84 -8.48 -12.67
N THR A 75 -5.90 -8.50 -13.47
CA THR A 75 -6.70 -7.31 -13.84
C THR A 75 -7.65 -6.90 -12.71
N LEU A 76 -8.25 -5.71 -12.77
CA LEU A 76 -9.29 -5.32 -11.80
C LEU A 76 -10.61 -6.06 -12.03
N ASP A 77 -10.91 -6.41 -13.29
CA ASP A 77 -12.11 -7.18 -13.62
C ASP A 77 -12.10 -8.58 -12.98
N GLU A 78 -10.93 -9.23 -12.91
CA GLU A 78 -10.76 -10.55 -12.31
C GLU A 78 -10.89 -10.56 -10.78
N GLN A 79 -10.60 -9.42 -10.12
CA GLN A 79 -10.64 -9.29 -8.65
C GLN A 79 -11.67 -8.26 -8.18
N ARG A 80 -12.75 -8.08 -8.95
CA ARG A 80 -13.76 -7.05 -8.70
C ARG A 80 -14.50 -7.23 -7.38
N ASP A 81 -14.62 -8.46 -6.90
CA ASP A 81 -15.25 -8.79 -5.61
C ASP A 81 -14.52 -8.10 -4.44
N GLU A 82 -13.20 -7.93 -4.54
CA GLU A 82 -12.40 -7.22 -3.52
C GLU A 82 -12.66 -5.70 -3.49
N LEU A 83 -13.22 -5.15 -4.58
CA LEU A 83 -13.58 -3.74 -4.70
C LEU A 83 -15.02 -3.45 -4.29
N GLU A 84 -15.78 -4.45 -3.83
CA GLU A 84 -17.15 -4.24 -3.34
C GLU A 84 -17.17 -3.22 -2.19
N GLY A 85 -18.03 -2.21 -2.30
CA GLY A 85 -18.14 -1.14 -1.29
C GLY A 85 -17.03 -0.08 -1.36
N PHE A 86 -16.04 -0.20 -2.25
CA PHE A 86 -14.97 0.80 -2.39
C PHE A 86 -15.47 2.17 -2.87
N GLN A 87 -16.53 2.20 -3.69
CA GLN A 87 -17.11 3.44 -4.25
C GLN A 87 -18.38 3.89 -3.53
N GLN A 88 -18.52 3.67 -2.22
CA GLN A 88 -19.75 4.00 -1.49
C GLN A 88 -20.08 5.51 -1.57
N ASP A 89 -21.06 5.79 -2.44
CA ASP A 89 -21.90 6.96 -2.70
C ASP A 89 -21.38 8.37 -2.31
N ASP A 90 -21.02 9.13 -3.34
CA ASP A 90 -20.79 10.58 -3.37
C ASP A 90 -22.06 11.43 -3.09
N CYS A 91 -23.06 10.95 -2.32
CA CYS A 91 -24.31 11.70 -2.08
C CYS A 91 -24.50 12.26 -0.65
N ALA A 92 -23.66 11.92 0.33
CA ALA A 92 -23.78 12.46 1.68
C ALA A 92 -22.42 12.90 2.24
N GLY A 93 -22.23 14.21 2.31
CA GLY A 93 -21.02 14.82 2.85
C GLY A 93 -20.59 14.23 4.19
N ARG A 94 -19.28 14.00 4.32
CA ARG A 94 -18.51 13.52 5.51
C ARG A 94 -18.15 12.03 5.58
N GLY A 95 -18.27 11.25 4.50
CA GLY A 95 -17.62 9.92 4.43
C GLY A 95 -16.09 10.00 4.24
N LYS A 96 -15.32 9.13 4.91
CA LYS A 96 -13.90 8.90 4.61
C LYS A 96 -13.81 8.30 3.20
N LYS A 97 -13.39 9.10 2.22
CA LYS A 97 -13.20 8.62 0.85
C LYS A 97 -12.09 7.56 0.82
N HIS A 98 -12.43 6.36 0.38
CA HIS A 98 -11.51 5.24 0.27
C HIS A 98 -10.38 5.54 -0.74
N SER A 99 -9.21 4.97 -0.48
CA SER A 99 -8.04 5.11 -1.34
C SER A 99 -7.33 3.77 -1.54
N VAL A 100 -6.62 3.66 -2.65
CA VAL A 100 -5.64 2.61 -2.88
C VAL A 100 -4.31 3.10 -2.35
N ILE A 101 -3.69 2.32 -1.48
CA ILE A 101 -2.43 2.62 -0.81
C ILE A 101 -1.32 1.85 -1.51
N LEU A 102 -0.38 2.57 -2.11
CA LEU A 102 0.90 2.04 -2.55
C LEU A 102 1.81 1.87 -1.34
N ARG A 103 2.33 0.67 -1.14
CA ARG A 103 3.20 0.37 0.01
C ARG A 103 4.19 -0.74 -0.33
N THR A 104 5.07 -1.06 0.60
CA THR A 104 6.04 -2.15 0.43
C THR A 104 5.35 -3.51 0.55
N GLN A 105 5.69 -4.45 -0.35
CA GLN A 105 5.25 -5.85 -0.27
C GLN A 105 5.54 -6.45 1.12
N LEU A 106 4.63 -7.29 1.61
CA LEU A 106 4.82 -7.94 2.91
C LEU A 106 6.09 -8.79 2.93
N SER A 107 6.35 -9.52 1.85
CA SER A 107 7.55 -10.34 1.69
C SER A 107 8.81 -9.50 1.89
N VAL A 108 8.93 -8.37 1.20
CA VAL A 108 10.09 -7.46 1.30
C VAL A 108 10.24 -6.92 2.73
N ARG A 109 9.13 -6.52 3.39
CA ARG A 109 9.17 -6.08 4.79
C ARG A 109 9.60 -7.18 5.76
N VAL A 110 9.15 -8.42 5.56
CA VAL A 110 9.58 -9.57 6.37
C VAL A 110 11.08 -9.82 6.20
N HIS A 111 11.60 -9.75 4.97
CA HIS A 111 13.03 -9.87 4.72
C HIS A 111 13.83 -8.76 5.40
N ALA A 112 13.38 -7.50 5.33
CA ALA A 112 14.01 -6.37 6.02
C ALA A 112 14.03 -6.57 7.56
N CYS A 113 12.94 -7.09 8.14
CA CYS A 113 12.89 -7.48 9.55
C CYS A 113 13.95 -8.53 9.90
N ILE A 114 14.02 -9.60 9.11
CA ILE A 114 14.98 -10.69 9.29
C ILE A 114 16.41 -10.16 9.21
N GLU A 115 16.75 -9.41 8.17
CA GLU A 115 18.08 -8.82 7.99
C GLU A 115 18.47 -7.90 9.14
N LYS A 116 17.54 -7.06 9.62
CA LYS A 116 17.81 -6.17 10.76
C LYS A 116 18.14 -6.97 12.01
N LEU A 117 17.41 -8.06 12.28
CA LEU A 117 17.67 -8.92 13.43
C LEU A 117 19.01 -9.63 13.34
N TYR A 118 19.37 -10.18 12.17
CA TYR A 118 20.65 -10.87 11.98
C TYR A 118 21.86 -9.93 12.07
N ASN A 119 21.71 -8.67 11.68
CA ASN A 119 22.81 -7.70 11.65
C ASN A 119 22.88 -6.77 12.87
N SER A 120 21.91 -6.85 13.80
CA SER A 120 21.89 -6.01 15.01
C SER A 120 22.47 -6.74 16.22
N ASN A 121 23.18 -6.02 17.09
CA ASN A 121 23.73 -6.57 18.33
C ASN A 121 23.49 -5.62 19.53
N GLY A 122 23.56 -6.15 20.75
CA GLY A 122 23.49 -5.37 21.98
C GLY A 122 22.24 -4.50 22.10
N ARG A 123 22.43 -3.17 22.21
CA ARG A 123 21.34 -2.21 22.40
C ARG A 123 20.41 -2.12 21.19
N ASP A 124 20.94 -2.22 19.97
CA ASP A 124 20.14 -2.10 18.75
C ASP A 124 19.27 -3.33 18.54
N LEU A 125 19.79 -4.52 18.84
CA LEU A 125 19.00 -5.75 18.83
C LEU A 125 17.86 -5.68 19.85
N ARG A 126 18.13 -5.19 21.07
CA ARG A 126 17.10 -5.01 22.09
C ARG A 126 15.98 -4.07 21.62
N ARG A 127 16.33 -2.97 20.92
CA ARG A 127 15.35 -2.03 20.36
C ARG A 127 14.54 -2.69 19.24
N ALA A 128 15.20 -3.36 18.28
CA ALA A 128 14.54 -4.06 17.19
C ALA A 128 13.54 -5.12 17.69
N LEU A 129 13.94 -5.92 18.68
CA LEU A 129 13.07 -6.93 19.30
C LEU A 129 11.85 -6.31 19.99
N PHE A 130 11.99 -5.16 20.64
CA PHE A 130 10.86 -4.48 21.25
C PHE A 130 9.90 -3.90 20.21
N SER A 131 10.44 -3.30 19.15
CA SER A 131 9.66 -2.76 18.03
C SER A 131 8.92 -3.85 17.24
N LEU A 132 9.46 -5.06 17.12
CA LEU A 132 8.78 -6.17 16.43
C LEU A 132 7.40 -6.48 16.99
N LYS A 133 7.22 -6.37 18.31
CA LYS A 133 5.92 -6.53 18.93
C LYS A 133 4.92 -5.51 18.38
N GLN A 134 5.33 -4.26 18.23
CA GLN A 134 4.47 -3.21 17.68
C GLN A 134 4.19 -3.45 16.20
N ILE A 135 5.19 -3.84 15.41
CA ILE A 135 5.06 -4.11 13.97
C ILE A 135 4.01 -5.20 13.68
N PHE A 136 3.94 -6.25 14.48
CA PHE A 136 2.95 -7.33 14.31
C PHE A 136 1.60 -7.08 14.98
N GLN A 137 1.47 -6.03 15.79
CA GLN A 137 0.23 -5.69 16.49
C GLN A 137 -0.60 -4.60 15.78
N VAL A 138 -0.07 -4.03 14.69
CA VAL A 138 -0.73 -3.01 13.86
C VAL A 138 -1.56 -3.65 12.76
#